data_AF-A1K8H0-F1
#
_entry.id   AF-A1K8H0-F1
#
_cell.length_a   1.000
_cell.length_b   1.000
_cell.length_c   1.000
_cell.angle_alpha   90.00
_cell.angle_beta   90.00
_cell.angle_gamma   90.00
#
_symmetry.space_group_name_H-M   'P 1'
#
loop_
_entity.id
_entity.type
_entity.pdbx_description
1 polymer ?
#
loop_
_entity_poly.entity_id
_entity_poly.type
_entity_poly.pdbx_seq_one_letter_code
_entity_poly.pdbx_strand_id
1 'polypeptide(L)'
;MKINLLPLGARFLLKGRIHTKVGPMTASDEAGAVSFIPKHAVLQPVPGEAPPVLLEESPKGLDAAKVRAAFEAYHQTALNLTDTAGKAALEEARRRFIAGIC
;
A
#
# COMPACT_ATOMS: atom_id res chain seq x y z
N MET A 1 9.85 -3.05 12.21
CA MET A 1 9.96 -3.01 10.73
C MET A 1 9.24 -4.21 10.13
N LYS A 2 8.79 -4.13 8.87
CA LYS A 2 8.13 -5.24 8.16
C LYS A 2 9.04 -5.80 7.07
N ILE A 3 9.00 -7.11 6.82
CA ILE A 3 9.86 -7.77 5.83
C ILE A 3 9.68 -7.18 4.43
N ASN A 4 8.46 -6.81 4.02
CA ASN A 4 8.17 -6.28 2.69
C ASN A 4 8.80 -4.91 2.42
N LEU A 5 9.17 -4.18 3.46
CA LEU A 5 9.77 -2.85 3.36
C LEU A 5 11.30 -2.89 3.44
N LEU A 6 11.88 -4.06 3.68
CA LEU A 6 13.32 -4.19 3.72
C LEU A 6 13.88 -4.36 2.29
N PRO A 7 14.99 -3.70 1.91
CA PRO A 7 15.68 -4.01 0.67
C PRO A 7 16.33 -5.40 0.74
N LEU A 8 16.63 -5.99 -0.42
CA LEU A 8 17.43 -7.23 -0.47
C LEU A 8 18.82 -6.95 0.14
N GLY A 9 19.34 -7.92 0.89
CA GLY A 9 20.59 -7.77 1.65
C GLY A 9 20.45 -7.03 2.98
N ALA A 10 19.27 -6.49 3.31
CA ALA A 10 19.06 -5.84 4.60
C ALA A 10 19.15 -6.84 5.76
N ARG A 11 19.89 -6.47 6.80
CA ARG A 11 20.03 -7.22 8.04
C ARG A 11 18.99 -6.77 9.05
N PHE A 12 18.39 -7.71 9.77
CA PHE A 12 17.40 -7.45 10.81
C PHE A 12 17.40 -8.56 11.87
N LEU A 13 16.92 -8.22 13.06
CA LEU A 13 16.75 -9.15 14.17
C LEU A 13 15.32 -9.72 14.17
N LEU A 14 15.21 -11.04 14.25
CA LEU A 14 13.95 -11.76 14.40
C LEU A 14 14.11 -12.85 15.46
N LYS A 15 13.28 -12.81 16.51
CA LYS A 15 13.31 -13.77 17.63
C LYS A 15 14.73 -13.97 18.24
N GLY A 16 15.51 -12.89 18.30
CA GLY A 16 16.87 -12.91 18.86
C GLY A 16 17.95 -13.45 17.91
N ARG A 17 17.64 -13.76 16.65
CA ARG A 17 18.62 -14.15 15.63
C ARG A 17 18.72 -13.10 14.53
N ILE A 18 19.93 -12.90 14.02
CA ILE A 18 20.17 -12.00 12.91
C ILE A 18 19.84 -12.74 11.61
N HIS A 19 19.06 -12.08 10.77
CA HIS A 19 18.69 -12.57 9.46
C HIS A 19 18.99 -11.52 8.39
N THR A 20 19.35 -11.98 7.20
CA THR A 20 19.58 -11.16 6.02
C THR A 20 18.48 -11.43 5.01
N LYS A 21 17.80 -10.40 4.51
CA LYS A 21 16.74 -10.56 3.51
C LYS A 21 17.33 -11.05 2.18
N VAL A 22 16.86 -12.20 1.69
CA VAL A 22 17.33 -12.81 0.42
C VAL A 22 16.25 -12.92 -0.66
N GLY A 23 14.99 -12.64 -0.31
CA GLY A 23 13.88 -12.60 -1.27
C GLY A 23 12.72 -11.78 -0.73
N PRO A 24 11.57 -11.74 -1.43
CA PRO A 24 10.43 -10.89 -1.06
C PRO A 24 9.95 -11.13 0.37
N MET A 25 9.91 -12.41 0.77
CA MET A 25 9.41 -12.90 2.05
C MET A 25 10.36 -13.92 2.69
N THR A 26 11.60 -13.99 2.22
CA THR A 26 12.59 -14.98 2.70
C THR A 26 13.84 -14.29 3.22
N ALA A 27 14.42 -14.87 4.26
CA ALA A 27 15.64 -14.38 4.86
C ALA A 27 16.57 -15.54 5.23
N SER A 28 17.87 -15.35 5.03
CA SER A 28 18.91 -16.27 5.47
C SER A 28 19.32 -15.93 6.90
N ASP A 29 19.46 -16.92 7.77
CA ASP A 29 20.21 -16.74 9.03
C ASP A 29 21.73 -16.76 8.80
N GLU A 30 22.50 -16.58 9.88
CA GLU A 30 23.97 -16.63 9.85
C GLU A 30 24.54 -18.01 9.50
N ALA A 31 23.76 -19.08 9.67
CA ALA A 31 24.13 -20.43 9.25
C ALA A 31 23.86 -20.69 7.76
N GLY A 32 23.33 -19.70 7.03
CA GLY A 32 22.99 -19.81 5.61
C GLY A 32 21.65 -20.46 5.34
N ALA A 33 20.85 -20.78 6.37
CA ALA A 33 19.55 -21.40 6.19
C ALA A 33 18.50 -20.35 5.81
N VAL A 34 17.86 -20.55 4.66
CA VAL A 34 16.80 -19.67 4.17
C VAL A 34 15.46 -20.07 4.79
N SER A 35 14.83 -19.10 5.46
CA SER A 35 13.53 -19.27 6.11
C SER A 35 12.50 -18.30 5.53
N PHE A 36 11.24 -18.75 5.50
CA PHE A 36 10.10 -17.89 5.17
C PHE A 36 9.73 -17.00 6.36
N ILE A 37 9.55 -15.71 6.12
CA ILE A 37 9.24 -14.69 7.12
C ILE A 37 7.83 -14.14 6.83
N PRO A 38 6.84 -14.37 7.72
CA PRO A 38 5.50 -13.85 7.54
C PRO A 38 5.45 -12.31 7.42
N LYS A 39 4.52 -11.79 6.63
CA LYS A 39 4.38 -10.34 6.37
C LYS A 39 4.18 -9.53 7.65
N HIS A 40 3.46 -10.12 8.61
CA HIS A 40 3.12 -9.50 9.89
C HIS A 40 4.16 -9.76 10.99
N ALA A 41 5.30 -10.40 10.65
CA ALA A 41 6.38 -10.57 11.61
C ALA A 41 6.95 -9.21 12.02
N VAL A 42 7.13 -9.03 13.33
CA VAL A 42 7.76 -7.83 13.89
C VAL A 42 9.26 -8.00 13.81
N LEU A 43 9.91 -7.23 12.94
CA LEU A 43 11.36 -7.23 12.76
C LEU A 43 11.99 -6.04 13.50
N GLN A 44 13.10 -6.28 14.17
CA GLN A 44 13.86 -5.26 14.89
C GLN A 44 15.16 -4.93 14.13
N PRO A 45 15.71 -3.72 14.26
CA PRO A 45 17.04 -3.42 13.73
C PRO A 45 18.09 -4.23 14.52
N VAL A 46 19.23 -4.51 13.88
CA VAL A 46 20.35 -5.16 14.57
C VAL A 46 20.97 -4.14 15.53
N PRO A 47 21.14 -4.46 16.82
CA PRO A 47 21.78 -3.55 17.77
C PRO A 47 23.20 -3.18 17.34
N GLY A 48 23.51 -1.88 17.31
CA GLY A 48 24.84 -1.38 16.93
C GLY A 48 25.09 -1.22 15.43
N GLU A 49 24.15 -1.64 14.57
CA GLU A 49 24.20 -1.37 13.12
C GLU A 49 23.25 -0.21 12.76
N ALA A 50 23.57 0.51 11.68
CA ALA A 50 22.65 1.49 11.13
C ALA A 50 21.37 0.79 10.64
N PRO A 51 20.17 1.28 10.99
CA PRO A 51 18.92 0.69 10.50
C PRO A 51 18.88 0.69 8.97
N PRO A 52 18.39 -0.39 8.32
CA PRO A 52 18.27 -0.43 6.88
C PRO A 52 17.28 0.63 6.40
N VAL A 53 17.60 1.30 5.28
CA VAL A 53 16.70 2.23 4.61
C VAL A 53 15.48 1.45 4.13
N LEU A 54 14.32 1.73 4.70
CA LEU A 54 13.08 1.06 4.32
C LEU A 54 12.68 1.51 2.91
N LEU A 55 12.31 0.54 2.08
CA LEU A 55 11.57 0.79 0.86
C LEU A 55 10.24 1.44 1.25
N GLU A 56 9.90 2.53 0.57
CA GLU A 56 8.60 3.14 0.75
C GLU A 56 7.51 2.13 0.40
N GLU A 57 6.57 1.93 1.33
CA GLU A 57 5.37 1.16 1.08
C GLU A 57 4.58 2.00 0.08
N SER A 58 4.79 1.84 -1.23
CA SER A 58 4.00 2.57 -2.23
C SER A 58 2.55 2.27 -1.90
N PRO A 59 1.74 3.24 -1.44
CA PRO A 59 0.33 2.99 -1.27
C PRO A 59 -0.14 2.54 -2.65
N LYS A 60 -0.79 1.38 -2.74
CA LYS A 60 -1.58 1.04 -3.93
C LYS A 60 -2.74 2.03 -3.97
N GLY A 61 -2.43 3.28 -4.29
CA GLY A 61 -3.40 4.33 -4.52
C GLY A 61 -4.23 3.87 -5.71
N LEU A 62 -5.53 4.10 -5.61
CA LEU A 62 -6.38 3.97 -6.77
C LEU A 62 -5.90 4.98 -7.81
N ASP A 63 -5.79 4.53 -9.06
CA ASP A 63 -5.50 5.42 -10.18
C ASP A 63 -6.60 6.48 -10.27
N ALA A 64 -6.24 7.72 -9.97
CA ALA A 64 -7.19 8.83 -9.92
C ALA A 64 -7.89 9.05 -11.26
N ALA A 65 -7.21 8.83 -12.39
CA ALA A 65 -7.82 8.94 -13.71
C ALA A 65 -8.85 7.82 -13.92
N LYS A 66 -8.51 6.59 -13.52
CA LYS A 66 -9.45 5.46 -13.59
C LYS A 66 -10.68 5.66 -12.71
N VAL A 67 -10.50 6.18 -11.49
CA VAL A 67 -11.61 6.49 -10.57
C VAL A 67 -12.52 7.57 -11.16
N ARG A 68 -11.95 8.65 -11.70
CA ARG A 68 -12.73 9.73 -12.34
C ARG A 68 -13.54 9.23 -13.52
N ALA A 69 -12.94 8.43 -14.40
CA ALA A 69 -13.62 7.87 -15.56
C ALA A 69 -14.80 6.95 -15.15
N ALA A 70 -14.56 6.06 -14.19
CA ALA A 70 -15.61 5.17 -13.67
C ALA A 70 -16.74 5.95 -12.98
N PHE A 71 -16.40 6.98 -12.22
CA PHE A 71 -17.37 7.84 -11.54
C PHE A 71 -18.24 8.63 -12.53
N GLU A 72 -17.65 9.20 -13.57
CA GLU A 72 -18.41 9.96 -14.58
C GLU A 72 -19.40 9.06 -15.33
N ALA A 73 -18.98 7.85 -15.71
CA ALA A 73 -19.88 6.86 -16.35
C ALA A 73 -21.08 6.49 -15.45
N TYR A 74 -20.82 6.28 -14.15
CA TYR A 74 -21.87 6.05 -13.16
C TYR A 74 -22.81 7.27 -13.05
N HIS A 75 -22.24 8.48 -12.95
CA HIS A 75 -23.00 9.71 -12.81
C HIS A 75 -23.94 9.96 -13.99
N GLN A 76 -23.49 9.74 -15.23
CA GLN A 76 -24.32 9.88 -16.43
C GLN A 76 -25.52 8.92 -16.42
N THR A 77 -25.31 7.69 -15.96
CA THR A 77 -26.40 6.70 -15.84
C THR A 77 -27.41 7.15 -14.78
N ALA A 78 -26.94 7.61 -13.63
CA ALA A 78 -27.81 8.13 -12.57
C ALA A 78 -28.58 9.37 -13.02
N LEU A 79 -27.95 10.29 -13.76
CA LEU A 79 -28.58 11.52 -14.26
C LEU A 79 -29.74 11.22 -15.21
N ASN A 80 -29.61 10.18 -16.05
CA ASN A 80 -30.66 9.77 -16.99
C ASN A 80 -31.89 9.15 -16.30
N LEU A 81 -31.69 8.50 -15.16
CA LEU A 81 -32.75 7.81 -14.41
C LEU A 81 -33.46 8.72 -13.40
N THR A 82 -32.92 9.91 -13.14
CA THR A 82 -33.41 10.81 -12.09
C THR A 82 -34.34 11.88 -12.67
N ASP A 83 -35.34 12.28 -11.87
CA ASP A 83 -36.27 13.36 -12.18
C ASP A 83 -35.60 14.74 -12.13
N THR A 84 -36.32 15.78 -12.57
CA THR A 84 -35.76 17.13 -12.70
C THR A 84 -35.24 17.69 -11.36
N ALA A 85 -35.91 17.39 -10.25
CA ALA A 85 -35.49 17.83 -8.92
C ALA A 85 -34.21 17.08 -8.46
N GLY A 86 -34.15 15.76 -8.65
CA GLY A 86 -32.99 14.98 -8.27
C GLY A 86 -31.75 15.24 -9.15
N LYS A 87 -31.91 15.65 -10.42
CA LYS A 87 -30.79 16.03 -11.30
C LYS A 87 -29.94 17.15 -10.70
N ALA A 88 -30.55 18.19 -10.14
CA ALA A 88 -29.82 19.30 -9.53
C ALA A 88 -29.03 18.84 -8.28
N ALA A 89 -29.63 17.99 -7.45
CA ALA A 89 -28.96 17.43 -6.28
C ALA A 89 -27.78 16.50 -6.66
N LEU A 90 -27.95 15.73 -7.73
CA LEU A 90 -26.93 14.81 -8.23
C LEU A 90 -25.72 15.55 -8.82
N GLU A 91 -25.94 16.63 -9.56
CA GLU A 91 -24.88 17.51 -10.09
C GLU A 91 -24.07 18.16 -8.96
N GLU A 92 -24.73 18.61 -7.90
CA GLU A 92 -24.05 19.15 -6.73
C GLU A 92 -23.24 18.08 -5.99
N ALA A 93 -23.77 16.87 -5.84
CA ALA A 93 -23.01 15.73 -5.29
C ALA A 93 -21.77 15.40 -6.14
N ARG A 94 -21.89 15.48 -7.47
CA ARG A 94 -20.78 15.29 -8.41
C ARG A 94 -19.66 16.30 -8.18
N ARG A 95 -19.99 17.59 -8.01
CA ARG A 95 -19.00 18.65 -7.72
C ARG A 95 -18.25 18.39 -6.43
N ARG A 96 -18.96 18.02 -5.36
CA ARG A 96 -18.35 17.69 -4.06
C ARG A 96 -17.41 16.48 -4.16
N PHE A 97 -17.82 15.44 -4.89
CA PHE A 97 -16.98 14.27 -5.10
C PHE A 97 -15.67 14.63 -5.81
N ILE A 98 -15.73 15.38 -6.91
CA ILE A 98 -14.54 15.79 -7.65
C ILE A 98 -13.63 16.69 -6.80
N ALA A 99 -14.20 17.61 -6.02
CA ALA A 99 -13.44 18.45 -5.11
C ALA A 99 -12.73 17.65 -3.99
N GLY A 100 -13.25 16.48 -3.61
CA GLY A 100 -12.63 15.61 -2.61
C GLY A 100 -11.51 14.70 -3.14
N ILE A 101 -11.31 14.63 -4.46
CA ILE A 101 -10.29 13.80 -5.11
C ILE A 101 -9.31 14.59 -6.00
N CYS A 102 -9.50 15.91 -6.13
CA CYS A 102 -8.55 16.88 -6.69
C CYS A 102 -7.69 17.45 -5.56
#